data_AF-A0A2V7SE46-F1
#
_entry.id   AF-A0A2V7SE46-F1
#
_cell.length_a   1.000
_cell.length_b   1.000
_cell.length_c   1.000
_cell.angle_alpha   90.00
_cell.angle_beta   90.00
_cell.angle_gamma   90.00
#
_symmetry.space_group_name_H-M   'P 1'
#
loop_
_entity.id
_entity.type
_entity.pdbx_description
1 polymer ?
#
loop_
_entity_poly.entity_id
_entity_poly.type
_entity_poly.pdbx_seq_one_letter_code
_entity_poly.pdbx_strand_id
1 'polypeptide(L)'
;MACAGALDRAAAIAVPLLFIGIAWPALRENSATWDETAHVPAGFTYLTRADFRLNPEHPPLVKALFALPLLALSPSISPETERAFDAAPGEWNHLQWIFGYRFLNRDNRPQPLLFRARLVVLLLGTCVVVLVYVWARDLFGAGGGAFAASLLALDPNFIAHATLATTDVGAVLFFTSCVYCFRLTFRRANVAHVLTTGLAAGAACVAKFSTILLVPTFLILGVLATLRPEPWPIVGGKTVRTSRGRAAMSVTLLVC
;
A
#
# COMPACT_ATOMS: atom_id res chain seq x y z
N MET A 1 -19.59 28.60 -7.84
CA MET A 1 -18.69 28.04 -6.80
C MET A 1 -19.35 26.95 -5.94
N ALA A 2 -20.57 27.12 -5.42
CA ALA A 2 -21.24 26.11 -4.59
C ALA A 2 -21.49 24.76 -5.31
N CYS A 3 -21.92 24.79 -6.58
CA CYS A 3 -22.20 23.58 -7.36
C CYS A 3 -20.92 22.74 -7.65
N ALA A 4 -19.80 23.43 -7.91
CA ALA A 4 -18.50 22.77 -8.12
C ALA A 4 -17.99 22.07 -6.86
N GLY A 5 -18.19 22.67 -5.67
CA GLY A 5 -17.81 22.04 -4.39
C GLY A 5 -18.74 20.91 -3.96
N ALA A 6 -19.97 20.84 -4.47
CA ALA A 6 -20.89 19.72 -4.23
C ALA A 6 -20.56 18.51 -5.12
N LEU A 7 -20.34 18.73 -6.41
CA LEU A 7 -19.93 17.70 -7.37
C LEU A 7 -18.60 17.04 -6.96
N ASP A 8 -17.67 17.87 -6.50
CA ASP A 8 -16.37 17.46 -6.02
C ASP A 8 -16.46 16.52 -4.80
N ARG A 9 -17.22 16.92 -3.77
CA ARG A 9 -17.50 16.07 -2.60
C ARG A 9 -18.25 14.79 -2.97
N ALA A 10 -19.20 14.88 -3.90
CA ALA A 10 -19.93 13.71 -4.38
C ALA A 10 -18.99 12.71 -5.06
N ALA A 11 -18.11 13.16 -5.95
CA ALA A 11 -17.16 12.28 -6.64
C ALA A 11 -16.17 11.61 -5.67
N ALA A 12 -15.67 12.36 -4.68
CA ALA A 12 -14.74 11.86 -3.66
C ALA A 12 -15.32 10.72 -2.82
N ILE A 13 -16.65 10.60 -2.74
CA ILE A 13 -17.36 9.56 -1.98
C ILE A 13 -17.91 8.48 -2.91
N ALA A 14 -18.58 8.88 -4.00
CA ALA A 14 -19.28 7.96 -4.88
C ALA A 14 -18.33 6.99 -5.60
N VAL A 15 -17.15 7.43 -6.03
CA VAL A 15 -16.20 6.57 -6.75
C VAL A 15 -15.62 5.47 -5.84
N PRO A 16 -15.12 5.78 -4.62
CA PRO A 16 -14.73 4.75 -3.66
C PRO A 16 -15.86 3.78 -3.30
N LEU A 17 -17.09 4.27 -3.11
CA LEU A 17 -18.25 3.41 -2.81
C LEU A 17 -18.60 2.49 -3.97
N LEU A 18 -18.52 2.99 -5.21
CA LEU A 18 -18.70 2.19 -6.42
C LEU A 18 -17.65 1.07 -6.49
N PHE A 19 -16.37 1.41 -6.27
CA PHE A 19 -15.28 0.44 -6.23
C PHE A 19 -15.54 -0.68 -5.19
N ILE A 20 -15.92 -0.29 -3.97
CA ILE A 20 -16.29 -1.23 -2.91
C ILE A 20 -17.44 -2.12 -3.35
N GLY A 21 -18.51 -1.54 -3.92
CA GLY A 21 -19.68 -2.27 -4.37
C GLY A 21 -19.36 -3.33 -5.44
N ILE A 22 -18.47 -2.99 -6.38
CA ILE A 22 -18.03 -3.92 -7.44
C ILE A 22 -17.12 -5.01 -6.89
N ALA A 23 -16.19 -4.67 -5.98
CA ALA A 23 -15.26 -5.62 -5.38
C ALA A 23 -15.94 -6.59 -4.40
N TRP A 24 -17.02 -6.16 -3.73
CA TRP A 24 -17.63 -6.88 -2.61
C TRP A 24 -17.97 -8.36 -2.86
N PRO A 25 -18.60 -8.75 -3.99
CA PRO A 25 -18.92 -10.16 -4.24
C PRO A 25 -17.68 -11.05 -4.27
N ALA A 26 -16.60 -10.58 -4.90
CA ALA A 26 -15.34 -11.33 -5.01
C ALA A 26 -14.72 -11.60 -3.63
N LEU A 27 -14.80 -10.66 -2.68
CA LEU A 27 -14.32 -10.87 -1.31
C LEU A 27 -15.07 -12.02 -0.61
N ARG A 28 -16.38 -12.10 -0.84
CA ARG A 28 -17.29 -13.01 -0.12
C ARG A 28 -17.38 -14.40 -0.74
N GLU A 29 -17.23 -14.50 -2.05
CA GLU A 29 -17.58 -15.71 -2.81
C GLU A 29 -16.36 -16.48 -3.32
N ASN A 30 -15.22 -15.81 -3.52
CA ASN A 30 -14.04 -16.47 -4.06
C ASN A 30 -13.38 -17.38 -3.03
N SER A 31 -12.92 -18.55 -3.48
CA SER A 31 -12.03 -19.43 -2.72
C SER A 31 -10.65 -18.79 -2.53
N ALA A 32 -9.84 -19.39 -1.64
CA ALA A 32 -8.46 -18.98 -1.42
C ALA A 32 -7.63 -19.13 -2.70
N THR A 33 -6.80 -18.13 -3.00
CA THR A 33 -5.73 -18.26 -3.99
C THR A 33 -4.43 -18.69 -3.31
N TRP A 34 -3.43 -19.06 -4.12
CA TRP A 34 -2.15 -19.59 -3.63
C TRP A 34 -1.53 -18.68 -2.57
N ASP A 35 -1.27 -17.43 -2.92
CA ASP A 35 -0.59 -16.44 -2.07
C ASP A 35 -1.28 -16.16 -0.73
N GLU A 36 -2.61 -16.14 -0.72
CA GLU A 36 -3.38 -15.88 0.50
C GLU A 36 -3.11 -16.93 1.58
N THR A 37 -2.80 -18.16 1.16
CA THR A 37 -2.51 -19.25 2.08
C THR A 37 -1.19 -19.10 2.83
N ALA A 38 -0.21 -18.31 2.36
CA ALA A 38 1.00 -18.00 3.12
C ALA A 38 0.93 -16.62 3.75
N HIS A 39 0.45 -15.61 3.03
CA HIS A 39 0.48 -14.24 3.52
C HIS A 39 -0.34 -14.05 4.80
N VAL A 40 -1.56 -14.57 4.83
CA VAL A 40 -2.47 -14.40 5.98
C VAL A 40 -1.96 -15.15 7.21
N PRO A 41 -1.57 -16.43 7.13
CA PRO A 41 -1.06 -17.16 8.29
C PRO A 41 0.30 -16.66 8.74
N ALA A 42 1.20 -16.29 7.83
CA ALA A 42 2.48 -15.68 8.20
C ALA A 42 2.26 -14.38 8.98
N GLY A 43 1.39 -13.49 8.49
CA GLY A 43 1.00 -12.27 9.20
C GLY A 43 0.50 -12.53 10.62
N PHE A 44 -0.28 -13.60 10.82
CA PHE A 44 -0.78 -13.98 12.14
C PHE A 44 0.36 -14.40 13.08
N THR A 45 1.34 -15.17 12.59
CA THR A 45 2.52 -15.55 13.38
C THR A 45 3.42 -14.36 13.71
N TYR A 46 3.50 -13.36 12.83
CA TYR A 46 4.26 -12.13 13.10
C TYR A 46 3.69 -11.38 14.29
N LEU A 47 2.35 -11.24 14.34
CA LEU A 47 1.68 -10.50 15.39
C LEU A 47 1.59 -11.27 16.72
N THR A 48 1.38 -12.58 16.67
CA THR A 48 1.13 -13.38 17.88
C THR A 48 2.38 -13.97 18.50
N ARG A 49 3.45 -14.16 17.72
CA ARG A 49 4.68 -14.84 18.16
C ARG A 49 5.95 -14.01 17.97
N ALA A 50 5.85 -12.86 17.30
CA ALA A 50 7.02 -12.08 16.85
C ALA A 50 8.00 -12.92 16.01
N ASP A 51 7.50 -13.94 15.29
CA ASP A 51 8.31 -14.87 14.52
C ASP A 51 8.13 -14.65 13.02
N PHE A 52 9.16 -14.11 12.36
CA PHE A 52 9.12 -13.68 10.95
C PHE A 52 9.61 -14.75 9.96
N ARG A 53 9.82 -16.00 10.41
CA ARG A 53 10.40 -17.07 9.58
C ARG A 53 9.50 -17.54 8.44
N LEU A 54 8.17 -17.51 8.61
CA LEU A 54 7.24 -17.88 7.55
C LEU A 54 7.17 -16.78 6.47
N ASN A 55 7.24 -17.15 5.20
CA ASN A 55 7.18 -16.24 4.04
C ASN A 55 8.20 -15.06 4.10
N PRO A 56 9.52 -15.31 4.20
CA PRO A 56 10.52 -14.23 4.27
C PRO A 56 10.70 -13.49 2.93
N GLU A 57 10.17 -14.02 1.84
CA GLU A 57 10.22 -13.49 0.46
C GLU A 57 9.54 -12.12 0.33
N HIS A 58 8.66 -11.78 1.28
CA HIS A 58 7.99 -10.49 1.34
C HIS A 58 8.20 -9.83 2.70
N PRO A 59 8.42 -8.49 2.74
CA PRO A 59 8.43 -7.72 3.97
C PRO A 59 7.15 -7.87 4.81
N PRO A 60 7.21 -7.58 6.13
CA PRO A 60 6.16 -8.00 7.05
C PRO A 60 4.92 -7.08 7.11
N LEU A 61 5.02 -5.80 6.71
CA LEU A 61 3.99 -4.80 7.05
C LEU A 61 2.60 -5.20 6.57
N VAL A 62 2.45 -5.50 5.28
CA VAL A 62 1.14 -5.75 4.67
C VAL A 62 0.54 -7.07 5.19
N LYS A 63 1.38 -8.09 5.41
CA LYS A 63 0.95 -9.36 6.02
C LYS A 63 0.48 -9.17 7.46
N ALA A 64 1.20 -8.38 8.25
CA ALA A 64 0.77 -8.02 9.60
C ALA A 64 -0.58 -7.30 9.58
N LEU A 65 -0.80 -6.36 8.65
CA LEU A 65 -2.10 -5.70 8.51
C LEU A 65 -3.24 -6.68 8.23
N PHE A 66 -3.03 -7.69 7.37
CA PHE A 66 -4.04 -8.72 7.09
C PHE A 66 -4.47 -9.49 8.32
N ALA A 67 -3.54 -9.72 9.24
CA ALA A 67 -3.77 -10.51 10.43
C ALA A 67 -4.31 -9.71 11.63
N LEU A 68 -4.27 -8.37 11.61
CA LEU A 68 -4.86 -7.55 12.67
C LEU A 68 -6.33 -7.92 12.98
N PRO A 69 -7.25 -8.01 12.01
CA PRO A 69 -8.64 -8.39 12.30
C PRO A 69 -8.79 -9.87 12.70
N LEU A 70 -7.79 -10.71 12.46
CA LEU A 70 -7.80 -12.12 12.88
C LEU A 70 -7.53 -12.28 14.37
N LEU A 71 -6.86 -11.32 15.02
CA LEU A 71 -6.62 -11.38 16.48
C LEU A 71 -7.94 -11.50 17.26
N ALA A 72 -9.00 -10.83 16.81
CA ALA A 72 -10.33 -10.91 17.41
C ALA A 72 -11.03 -12.27 17.19
N LEU A 73 -10.55 -13.09 16.24
CA LEU A 73 -11.08 -14.43 15.98
C LEU A 73 -10.37 -15.52 16.77
N SER A 74 -9.18 -15.25 17.31
CA SER A 74 -8.34 -16.23 18.02
C SER A 74 -8.21 -17.56 17.26
N PRO A 75 -7.75 -17.55 15.99
CA PRO A 75 -7.59 -18.78 15.22
C PRO A 75 -6.60 -19.72 15.90
N SER A 76 -6.88 -21.02 15.81
CA SER A 76 -6.08 -22.05 16.46
C SER A 76 -4.91 -22.49 15.57
N ILE A 77 -3.82 -22.93 16.18
CA ILE A 77 -2.70 -23.57 15.50
C ILE A 77 -2.50 -24.90 16.22
N SER A 78 -2.75 -26.03 15.54
CA SER A 78 -2.58 -27.35 16.14
C SER A 78 -1.10 -27.71 16.29
N PRO A 79 -0.73 -28.61 17.22
CA PRO A 79 0.65 -29.07 17.36
C PRO A 79 1.24 -29.63 16.07
N GLU A 80 0.41 -30.22 15.20
CA GLU A 80 0.89 -30.74 13.91
C GLU A 80 1.21 -29.63 12.91
N THR A 81 0.45 -28.54 12.90
CA THR A 81 0.76 -27.34 12.12
C THR A 81 1.99 -26.63 12.70
N GLU A 82 2.12 -26.63 14.02
CA GLU A 82 3.27 -26.07 14.75
C GLU A 82 4.59 -26.68 14.30
N ARG A 83 4.63 -27.99 14.00
CA ARG A 83 5.83 -28.69 13.53
C ARG A 83 6.47 -28.09 12.27
N ALA A 84 5.75 -27.26 11.52
CA ALA A 84 6.40 -26.49 10.47
C ALA A 84 7.58 -25.69 11.03
N PHE A 85 7.45 -25.14 12.25
CA PHE A 85 8.44 -24.35 13.00
C PHE A 85 9.68 -25.10 13.51
N ASP A 86 9.72 -26.43 13.34
CA ASP A 86 10.86 -27.29 13.69
C ASP A 86 11.83 -27.53 12.53
N ALA A 87 11.51 -27.06 11.32
CA ALA A 87 12.32 -27.28 10.13
C ALA A 87 13.68 -26.57 10.15
N ALA A 88 14.62 -27.06 9.35
CA ALA A 88 15.94 -26.46 9.28
C ALA A 88 15.90 -25.04 8.67
N PRO A 89 16.80 -24.13 9.06
CA PRO A 89 16.95 -22.83 8.41
C PRO A 89 17.12 -22.99 6.88
N GLY A 90 16.21 -22.40 6.10
CA GLY A 90 16.21 -22.48 4.64
C GLY A 90 15.08 -23.33 4.03
N GLU A 91 14.43 -24.20 4.80
CA GLU A 91 13.33 -25.06 4.29
C GLU A 91 11.94 -24.37 4.33
N TRP A 92 11.85 -23.21 4.96
CA TRP A 92 10.62 -22.44 5.21
C TRP A 92 9.84 -22.04 3.95
N ASN A 93 10.53 -21.84 2.82
CA ASN A 93 9.90 -21.39 1.58
C ASN A 93 8.92 -22.42 1.01
N HIS A 94 9.13 -23.71 1.27
CA HIS A 94 8.18 -24.76 0.86
C HIS A 94 7.14 -25.03 1.95
N LEU A 95 7.56 -24.95 3.22
CA LEU A 95 6.72 -25.27 4.37
C LEU A 95 5.63 -24.23 4.63
N GLN A 96 5.81 -22.99 4.19
CA GLN A 96 4.81 -21.93 4.34
C GLN A 96 3.44 -22.31 3.76
N TRP A 97 3.40 -23.04 2.64
CA TRP A 97 2.13 -23.47 2.03
C TRP A 97 1.51 -24.64 2.77
N ILE A 98 2.31 -25.56 3.31
CA ILE A 98 1.84 -26.67 4.15
C ILE A 98 1.28 -26.12 5.46
N PHE A 99 2.01 -25.22 6.11
CA PHE A 99 1.57 -24.50 7.30
C PHE A 99 0.25 -23.76 7.01
N GLY A 100 0.25 -22.97 5.95
CA GLY A 100 -0.88 -22.16 5.53
C GLY A 100 -2.14 -22.96 5.24
N TYR A 101 -1.98 -24.06 4.49
CA TYR A 101 -3.06 -24.99 4.19
C TYR A 101 -3.65 -25.61 5.45
N ARG A 102 -2.81 -26.11 6.38
CA ARG A 102 -3.27 -26.71 7.64
C ARG A 102 -3.93 -25.65 8.53
N PHE A 103 -3.31 -24.49 8.68
CA PHE A 103 -3.87 -23.37 9.44
C PHE A 103 -5.27 -22.99 8.94
N LEU A 104 -5.44 -22.80 7.62
CA LEU A 104 -6.70 -22.32 7.06
C LEU A 104 -7.78 -23.40 6.96
N ASN A 105 -7.43 -24.63 6.58
CA ASN A 105 -8.41 -25.66 6.21
C ASN A 105 -8.58 -26.78 7.25
N ARG A 106 -7.57 -27.03 8.09
CA ARG A 106 -7.61 -28.09 9.10
C ARG A 106 -7.89 -27.53 10.49
N ASP A 107 -7.12 -26.54 10.90
CA ASP A 107 -7.17 -25.98 12.26
C ASP A 107 -8.26 -24.90 12.39
N ASN A 108 -8.68 -24.30 11.27
CA ASN A 108 -9.67 -23.24 11.24
C ASN A 108 -10.63 -23.40 10.06
N ARG A 109 -11.59 -22.48 9.96
CA ARG A 109 -12.43 -22.30 8.77
C ARG A 109 -11.82 -21.20 7.90
N PRO A 110 -11.58 -21.43 6.60
CA PRO A 110 -10.84 -20.49 5.77
C PRO A 110 -11.64 -19.19 5.54
N GLN A 111 -12.94 -19.29 5.26
CA GLN A 111 -13.73 -18.15 4.80
C GLN A 111 -13.81 -16.98 5.79
N PRO A 112 -14.07 -17.18 7.10
CA PRO A 112 -14.08 -16.06 8.05
C PRO A 112 -12.73 -15.36 8.22
N LEU A 113 -11.62 -16.09 8.05
CA LEU A 113 -10.26 -15.55 8.15
C LEU A 113 -9.91 -14.75 6.89
N LEU A 114 -10.10 -15.36 5.71
CA LEU A 114 -9.80 -14.73 4.43
C LEU A 114 -10.68 -13.52 4.17
N PHE A 115 -11.97 -13.58 4.50
CA PHE A 115 -12.85 -12.41 4.36
C PHE A 115 -12.33 -11.20 5.14
N ARG A 116 -11.88 -11.39 6.39
CA ARG A 116 -11.31 -10.31 7.22
C ARG A 116 -9.98 -9.79 6.68
N ALA A 117 -9.11 -10.68 6.21
CA ALA A 117 -7.87 -10.27 5.57
C ALA A 117 -8.14 -9.48 4.28
N ARG A 118 -9.09 -9.92 3.45
CA ARG A 118 -9.50 -9.25 2.20
C ARG A 118 -10.17 -7.90 2.45
N LEU A 119 -10.89 -7.72 3.56
CA LEU A 119 -11.40 -6.40 3.96
C LEU A 119 -10.26 -5.40 4.16
N VAL A 120 -9.11 -5.84 4.67
CA VAL A 120 -7.92 -5.00 4.80
C VAL A 120 -7.40 -4.59 3.42
N VAL A 121 -7.27 -5.54 2.48
CA VAL A 121 -6.83 -5.21 1.12
C VAL A 121 -7.81 -4.29 0.40
N LEU A 122 -9.12 -4.53 0.57
CA LEU A 122 -10.14 -3.65 0.00
C LEU A 122 -10.04 -2.24 0.56
N LEU A 123 -9.78 -2.09 1.87
CA LEU A 123 -9.52 -0.79 2.48
C LEU A 123 -8.28 -0.12 1.89
N LEU A 124 -7.18 -0.86 1.74
CA LEU A 124 -5.95 -0.36 1.11
C LEU A 124 -6.21 0.07 -0.34
N GLY A 125 -6.92 -0.74 -1.13
CA GLY A 125 -7.30 -0.44 -2.51
C GLY A 125 -8.20 0.78 -2.61
N THR A 126 -9.15 0.93 -1.68
CA THR A 126 -10.01 2.12 -1.58
C THR A 126 -9.17 3.37 -1.30
N CYS A 127 -8.16 3.27 -0.42
CA CYS A 127 -7.22 4.37 -0.19
C CYS A 127 -6.42 4.73 -1.45
N VAL A 128 -6.05 3.76 -2.31
CA VAL A 128 -5.42 4.05 -3.61
C VAL A 128 -6.36 4.82 -4.53
N VAL A 129 -7.63 4.40 -4.64
CA VAL A 129 -8.65 5.11 -5.45
C VAL A 129 -8.81 6.56 -4.97
N VAL A 130 -8.90 6.77 -3.67
CA VAL A 130 -8.96 8.12 -3.07
C VAL A 130 -7.69 8.91 -3.36
N LEU A 131 -6.52 8.30 -3.23
CA LEU A 131 -5.24 8.96 -3.51
C LEU A 131 -5.13 9.39 -4.98
N VAL A 132 -5.56 8.54 -5.92
CA VAL A 132 -5.62 8.88 -7.35
C VAL A 132 -6.57 10.03 -7.60
N TYR A 133 -7.76 10.02 -6.98
CA TYR A 133 -8.69 11.14 -7.06
C TYR A 133 -8.04 12.44 -6.56
N VAL A 134 -7.44 12.44 -5.37
CA VAL A 134 -6.80 13.62 -4.77
C VAL A 134 -5.67 14.13 -5.65
N TRP A 135 -4.79 13.25 -6.12
CA TRP A 135 -3.66 13.65 -6.95
C TRP A 135 -4.11 14.17 -8.31
N ALA A 136 -5.00 13.47 -9.01
CA ALA A 136 -5.49 13.94 -10.32
C ALA A 136 -6.32 15.22 -10.18
N ARG A 137 -7.05 15.40 -9.08
CA ARG A 137 -7.73 16.65 -8.76
C ARG A 137 -6.77 17.82 -8.58
N ASP A 138 -5.65 17.60 -7.88
CA ASP A 138 -4.61 18.61 -7.71
C ASP A 138 -3.98 19.07 -9.03
N LEU A 139 -4.05 18.25 -10.08
CA LEU A 139 -3.46 18.52 -11.40
C LEU A 139 -4.48 19.06 -12.42
N PHE A 140 -5.70 18.53 -12.41
CA PHE A 140 -6.68 18.73 -13.48
C PHE A 140 -8.05 19.18 -12.97
N GLY A 141 -8.15 19.52 -11.68
CA GLY A 141 -9.40 19.90 -11.04
C GLY A 141 -10.34 18.71 -10.78
N ALA A 142 -11.53 19.01 -10.23
CA ALA A 142 -12.46 17.99 -9.75
C ALA A 142 -12.88 16.96 -10.82
N GLY A 143 -13.09 17.41 -12.07
CA GLY A 143 -13.45 16.53 -13.18
C GLY A 143 -12.34 15.53 -13.55
N GLY A 144 -11.09 15.99 -13.61
CA GLY A 144 -9.95 15.11 -13.89
C GLY A 144 -9.68 14.13 -12.74
N GLY A 145 -9.88 14.57 -11.49
CA GLY A 145 -9.86 13.71 -10.31
C GLY A 145 -10.87 12.57 -10.39
N ALA A 146 -12.14 12.92 -10.65
CA ALA A 146 -13.23 11.96 -10.77
C ALA A 146 -12.99 10.99 -11.94
N PHE A 147 -12.54 11.49 -13.09
CA PHE A 147 -12.26 10.67 -14.26
C PHE A 147 -11.15 9.66 -14.01
N ALA A 148 -9.98 10.09 -13.52
CA ALA A 148 -8.85 9.20 -13.23
C ALA A 148 -9.18 8.14 -12.18
N ALA A 149 -9.87 8.53 -11.10
CA ALA A 149 -10.28 7.60 -10.07
C ALA A 149 -11.33 6.60 -10.57
N SER A 150 -12.25 7.02 -11.45
CA SER A 150 -13.23 6.12 -12.06
C SER A 150 -12.57 5.09 -12.98
N LEU A 151 -11.55 5.49 -13.76
CA LEU A 151 -10.79 4.55 -14.57
C LEU A 151 -10.14 3.46 -13.72
N LEU A 152 -9.53 3.82 -12.59
CA LEU A 152 -8.95 2.85 -11.67
C LEU A 152 -10.01 2.00 -10.95
N ALA A 153 -11.08 2.62 -10.48
CA ALA A 153 -12.17 1.94 -9.77
C ALA A 153 -12.92 0.92 -10.64
N LEU A 154 -12.88 1.10 -11.96
CA LEU A 154 -13.50 0.21 -12.95
C LEU A 154 -12.49 -0.70 -13.65
N ASP A 155 -11.20 -0.60 -13.32
CA ASP A 155 -10.16 -1.45 -13.91
C ASP A 155 -10.25 -2.88 -13.35
N PRO A 156 -10.49 -3.89 -14.20
CA PRO A 156 -10.69 -5.27 -13.72
C PRO A 156 -9.44 -5.87 -13.08
N ASN A 157 -8.23 -5.46 -13.50
CA ASN A 157 -7.00 -5.96 -12.89
C ASN A 157 -6.85 -5.43 -11.47
N PHE A 158 -7.09 -4.13 -11.28
CA PHE A 158 -7.01 -3.51 -9.97
C PHE A 158 -8.08 -4.06 -9.02
N ILE A 159 -9.33 -4.24 -9.50
CA ILE A 159 -10.39 -4.89 -8.72
C ILE A 159 -9.95 -6.31 -8.32
N ALA A 160 -9.45 -7.11 -9.25
CA ALA A 160 -9.02 -8.48 -8.96
C ALA A 160 -7.97 -8.52 -7.83
N HIS A 161 -6.93 -7.70 -7.94
CA HIS A 161 -5.88 -7.63 -6.90
C HIS A 161 -6.37 -7.02 -5.58
N ALA A 162 -7.33 -6.09 -5.60
CA ALA A 162 -7.88 -5.49 -4.40
C ALA A 162 -8.86 -6.38 -3.62
N THR A 163 -9.17 -7.56 -4.16
CA THR A 163 -10.09 -8.53 -3.55
C THR A 163 -9.37 -9.75 -2.97
N LEU A 164 -8.05 -9.84 -3.12
CA LEU A 164 -7.22 -10.94 -2.66
C LEU A 164 -6.24 -10.46 -1.59
N ALA A 165 -6.00 -11.26 -0.55
CA ALA A 165 -5.03 -10.95 0.50
C ALA A 165 -3.55 -11.10 0.03
N THR A 166 -3.16 -10.35 -1.01
CA THR A 166 -1.79 -10.27 -1.54
C THR A 166 -1.14 -8.92 -1.27
N THR A 167 0.20 -8.89 -1.26
CA THR A 167 0.97 -7.70 -0.86
C THR A 167 0.98 -6.56 -1.90
N ASP A 168 0.46 -6.80 -3.11
CA ASP A 168 0.57 -5.90 -4.26
C ASP A 168 -0.13 -4.57 -4.04
N VAL A 169 -1.40 -4.59 -3.61
CA VAL A 169 -2.18 -3.36 -3.43
C VAL A 169 -1.64 -2.51 -2.28
N GLY A 170 -1.13 -3.16 -1.22
CA GLY A 170 -0.38 -2.47 -0.16
C GLY A 170 0.87 -1.78 -0.71
N ALA A 171 1.64 -2.47 -1.56
CA ALA A 171 2.82 -1.89 -2.21
C ALA A 171 2.44 -0.69 -3.10
N VAL A 172 1.38 -0.81 -3.91
CA VAL A 172 0.87 0.28 -4.75
C VAL A 172 0.48 1.49 -3.90
N LEU A 173 -0.21 1.29 -2.78
CA LEU A 173 -0.61 2.37 -1.88
C LEU A 173 0.60 3.11 -1.32
N PHE A 174 1.54 2.39 -0.69
CA PHE A 174 2.67 3.04 -0.05
C PHE A 174 3.64 3.66 -1.06
N PHE A 175 3.88 3.00 -2.20
CA PHE A 175 4.69 3.55 -3.29
C PHE A 175 4.07 4.85 -3.82
N THR A 176 2.79 4.82 -4.20
CA THR A 176 2.11 6.00 -4.77
C THR A 176 2.02 7.12 -3.74
N SER A 177 1.74 6.80 -2.48
CA SER A 177 1.72 7.78 -1.38
C SER A 177 3.09 8.43 -1.18
N CYS A 178 4.16 7.64 -1.24
CA CYS A 178 5.52 8.12 -1.12
C CYS A 178 5.88 9.10 -2.24
N VAL A 179 5.56 8.77 -3.49
CA VAL A 179 5.77 9.68 -4.64
C VAL A 179 4.91 10.94 -4.53
N TYR A 180 3.65 10.82 -4.09
CA TYR A 180 2.78 11.98 -3.88
C TYR A 180 3.32 12.91 -2.79
N CYS A 181 3.72 12.39 -1.63
CA CYS A 181 4.34 13.17 -0.55
C CYS A 181 5.66 13.80 -1.01
N PHE A 182 6.50 13.06 -1.74
CA PHE A 182 7.72 13.60 -2.33
C PHE A 182 7.41 14.78 -3.25
N ARG A 183 6.35 14.69 -4.08
CA ARG A 183 5.87 15.81 -4.90
C ARG A 183 5.53 17.04 -4.05
N LEU A 184 4.91 16.87 -2.89
CA LEU A 184 4.54 17.98 -2.01
C LEU A 184 5.79 18.72 -1.47
N THR A 185 6.93 18.04 -1.29
CA THR A 185 8.19 18.69 -0.90
C THR A 185 8.67 19.69 -1.96
N PHE A 186 8.41 19.44 -3.25
CA PHE A 186 8.72 20.39 -4.34
C PHE A 186 7.79 21.60 -4.35
N ARG A 187 6.54 21.45 -3.89
CA ARG A 187 5.58 22.56 -3.80
C ARG A 187 5.81 23.45 -2.60
N ARG A 188 6.33 22.88 -1.51
CA ARG A 188 6.73 23.59 -0.29
C ARG A 188 7.66 22.69 0.52
N ALA A 189 8.96 22.98 0.49
CA ALA A 189 9.93 22.24 1.29
C ALA A 189 9.73 22.62 2.77
N ASN A 190 9.13 21.73 3.56
CA ASN A 190 8.97 21.86 5.00
C ASN A 190 9.23 20.51 5.70
N VAL A 191 9.52 20.55 7.00
CA VAL A 191 9.87 19.36 7.79
C VAL A 191 8.76 18.32 7.77
N ALA A 192 7.48 18.75 7.85
CA ALA A 192 6.36 17.83 7.84
C ALA A 192 6.30 17.00 6.54
N HIS A 193 6.47 17.63 5.37
CA HIS A 193 6.48 16.93 4.09
C HIS A 193 7.65 15.95 3.99
N VAL A 194 8.85 16.34 4.41
CA VAL A 194 10.03 15.46 4.42
C VAL A 194 9.79 14.25 5.32
N LEU A 195 9.29 14.47 6.54
CA LEU A 195 8.95 13.38 7.47
C LEU A 195 7.87 12.46 6.89
N THR A 196 6.80 13.01 6.30
CA THR A 196 5.74 12.18 5.70
C THR A 196 6.26 11.37 4.50
N THR A 197 7.17 11.92 3.70
CA THR A 197 7.81 11.19 2.59
C THR A 197 8.68 10.05 3.12
N GLY A 198 9.52 10.32 4.14
CA GLY A 198 10.38 9.30 4.75
C GLY A 198 9.57 8.17 5.39
N LEU A 199 8.49 8.50 6.12
CA LEU A 199 7.57 7.50 6.67
C LEU A 199 6.90 6.67 5.58
N ALA A 200 6.43 7.30 4.49
CA ALA A 200 5.84 6.59 3.36
C ALA A 200 6.86 5.71 2.63
N ALA A 201 8.11 6.16 2.50
CA ALA A 201 9.21 5.38 1.91
C ALA A 201 9.53 4.15 2.77
N GLY A 202 9.66 4.34 4.08
CA GLY A 202 9.84 3.23 5.03
C GLY A 202 8.69 2.23 4.96
N ALA A 203 7.45 2.72 4.97
CA ALA A 203 6.27 1.86 4.83
C ALA A 203 6.27 1.08 3.50
N ALA A 204 6.68 1.70 2.40
CA ALA A 204 6.81 1.03 1.10
C ALA A 204 7.87 -0.08 1.15
N CYS A 205 9.07 0.20 1.65
CA CYS A 205 10.15 -0.77 1.78
C CYS A 205 9.77 -1.96 2.67
N VAL A 206 8.98 -1.73 3.73
CA VAL A 206 8.48 -2.79 4.62
C VAL A 206 7.17 -3.42 4.10
N ALA A 207 6.61 -2.93 2.99
CA ALA A 207 5.45 -3.52 2.31
C ALA A 207 5.86 -4.52 1.23
N LYS A 208 6.83 -4.20 0.37
CA LYS A 208 7.29 -5.09 -0.71
C LYS A 208 8.70 -4.74 -1.20
N PHE A 209 9.58 -5.73 -1.38
CA PHE A 209 10.97 -5.46 -1.81
C PHE A 209 11.07 -4.75 -3.17
N SER A 210 10.12 -4.98 -4.08
CA SER A 210 10.10 -4.30 -5.38
C SER A 210 9.87 -2.79 -5.29
N THR A 211 9.44 -2.25 -4.14
CA THR A 211 9.35 -0.79 -3.95
C THR A 211 10.71 -0.12 -3.86
N ILE A 212 11.83 -0.86 -3.88
CA ILE A 212 13.17 -0.29 -4.08
C ILE A 212 13.27 0.54 -5.37
N LEU A 213 12.36 0.31 -6.33
CA LEU A 213 12.18 1.17 -7.50
C LEU A 213 11.80 2.63 -7.17
N LEU A 214 11.49 2.95 -5.90
CA LEU A 214 11.40 4.33 -5.43
C LEU A 214 12.73 5.08 -5.62
N VAL A 215 13.87 4.41 -5.46
CA VAL A 215 15.20 5.03 -5.62
C VAL A 215 15.39 5.62 -7.02
N PRO A 216 15.31 4.84 -8.13
CA PRO A 216 15.41 5.42 -9.47
C PRO A 216 14.28 6.42 -9.76
N THR A 217 13.07 6.20 -9.23
CA THR A 217 11.95 7.15 -9.38
C THR A 217 12.29 8.52 -8.79
N PHE A 218 12.85 8.54 -7.58
CA PHE A 218 13.26 9.77 -6.91
C PHE A 218 14.43 10.46 -7.61
N LEU A 219 15.41 9.71 -8.12
CA LEU A 219 16.51 10.27 -8.91
C LEU A 219 15.97 10.97 -10.17
N ILE A 220 15.08 10.32 -10.92
CA ILE A 220 14.47 10.89 -12.13
C ILE A 220 13.67 12.15 -11.77
N LEU A 221 12.80 12.08 -10.76
CA LEU A 221 12.00 13.23 -10.33
C LEU A 221 12.86 14.39 -9.81
N GLY A 222 13.92 14.08 -9.08
CA GLY A 222 14.91 15.05 -8.60
C GLY A 222 15.62 15.75 -9.74
N VAL A 223 16.10 15.02 -10.75
CA VAL A 223 16.70 15.59 -11.96
C VAL A 223 15.69 16.47 -12.70
N LEU A 224 14.49 15.97 -12.97
CA LEU A 224 13.44 16.73 -13.65
C LEU A 224 13.09 18.03 -12.89
N ALA A 225 13.08 18.00 -11.56
CA ALA A 225 12.84 19.18 -10.74
C ALA A 225 13.97 20.22 -10.85
N THR A 226 15.24 19.80 -10.99
CA THR A 226 16.35 20.76 -11.18
C THR A 226 16.28 21.49 -12.52
N LEU A 227 15.80 20.79 -13.56
CA LEU A 227 15.66 21.30 -14.93
C LEU A 227 14.49 22.29 -15.07
N ARG A 228 13.49 22.23 -14.16
CA ARG A 228 12.39 23.18 -14.20
C ARG A 228 12.87 24.60 -13.83
N PRO A 229 12.43 25.63 -14.57
CA PRO A 229 12.81 27.01 -14.29
C PRO A 229 12.07 27.62 -13.09
N GLU A 230 11.05 26.94 -12.57
CA GLU A 230 10.22 27.44 -11.48
C GLU A 230 11.03 27.60 -10.17
N PRO A 231 10.87 28.73 -9.44
CA PRO A 231 11.48 28.90 -8.13
C PRO A 231 10.96 27.87 -7.14
N TRP A 232 11.84 27.21 -6.40
CA TRP A 232 11.43 26.25 -5.37
C TRP A 232 11.15 26.97 -4.05
N PRO A 233 9.91 26.97 -3.53
CA PRO A 233 9.56 27.60 -2.26
C PRO A 233 10.00 26.76 -1.04
N ILE A 234 10.70 27.40 -0.09
CA ILE A 234 11.11 26.85 1.21
C ILE A 234 10.27 27.52 2.32
N VAL A 235 10.20 26.88 3.50
CA VAL A 235 9.74 27.50 4.75
C VAL A 235 10.31 28.93 4.93
N GLY A 236 9.44 29.85 5.35
CA GLY A 236 9.81 31.24 5.62
C GLY A 236 9.74 32.17 4.40
N GLY A 237 9.03 31.78 3.34
CA GLY A 237 8.81 32.63 2.15
C GLY A 237 10.02 32.76 1.23
N LYS A 238 11.13 32.07 1.54
CA LYS A 238 12.35 32.05 0.74
C LYS A 238 12.15 31.14 -0.47
N THR A 239 12.76 31.50 -1.60
CA THR A 239 12.73 30.68 -2.83
C THR A 239 14.13 30.40 -3.33
N VAL A 240 14.35 29.19 -3.83
CA VAL A 240 15.60 28.81 -4.49
C VAL A 240 15.42 28.94 -5.99
N ARG A 241 16.12 29.91 -6.58
CA ARG A 241 16.01 30.27 -8.00
C ARG A 241 17.15 29.74 -8.86
N THR A 242 18.32 29.48 -8.25
CA THR A 242 19.51 29.02 -8.97
C THR A 242 19.43 27.51 -9.23
N SER A 243 19.89 27.07 -10.40
CA SER A 243 20.02 25.64 -10.75
C SER A 243 20.87 24.87 -9.74
N ARG A 244 22.01 25.45 -9.30
CA ARG A 244 22.88 24.87 -8.25
C ARG A 244 22.17 24.70 -6.90
N GLY A 245 21.40 25.70 -6.48
CA GLY A 245 20.60 25.62 -5.26
C GLY A 245 19.48 24.57 -5.36
N ARG A 246 18.81 24.44 -6.52
CA ARG A 246 17.82 23.38 -6.74
C ARG A 246 18.46 22.00 -6.72
N ALA A 247 19.64 21.85 -7.34
CA ALA A 247 20.40 20.61 -7.31
C ALA A 247 20.83 20.24 -5.88
N ALA A 248 21.34 21.20 -5.10
CA ALA A 248 21.70 20.98 -3.70
C ALA A 248 20.49 20.51 -2.87
N MET A 249 19.32 21.12 -3.07
CA MET A 249 18.11 20.74 -2.34
C MET A 249 17.55 19.38 -2.78
N SER A 250 17.57 19.07 -4.08
CA SER A 250 17.24 17.73 -4.58
C SER A 250 18.16 16.67 -3.96
N VAL A 251 19.48 16.93 -3.90
CA VAL A 251 20.44 16.02 -3.26
C VAL A 251 20.15 15.88 -1.77
N THR A 252 19.87 16.98 -1.05
CA THR A 252 19.49 16.90 0.38
C THR A 252 18.24 16.06 0.59
N LEU A 253 17.19 16.23 -0.23
CA LEU A 253 15.96 15.46 -0.13
C LEU A 253 16.09 14.00 -0.56
N LEU A 254 17.13 13.67 -1.33
CA LEU A 254 17.45 12.29 -1.73
C LEU A 254 18.33 11.56 -0.71
N VAL A 255 19.06 12.30 0.13
CA VAL A 255 20.01 11.77 1.12
C VAL A 255 19.42 11.76 2.54
N CYS A 256 18.48 12.67 2.86
CA CYS A 256 17.73 12.71 4.11
C CYS A 256 16.51 11.79 4.08
#